data_AF-A0A7W0KN47-F1
#
_entry.id   AF-A0A7W0KN47-F1
#
_cell.length_a   1.000
_cell.length_b   1.000
_cell.length_c   1.000
_cell.angle_alpha   90.00
_cell.angle_beta   90.00
_cell.angle_gamma   90.00
#
_symmetry.space_group_name_H-M   'P 1'
#
loop_
_entity.id
_entity.type
_entity.pdbx_description
1 polymer ?
#
loop_
_entity_poly.entity_id
_entity_poly.type
_entity_poly.pdbx_seq_one_letter_code
_entity_poly.pdbx_strand_id
1 'polypeptide(L)'
;MQHVLDEESIRRVPKVLLHDHLDGGVRPETVAELAAQVGYTDLPTSDPTELAAWFRTAAGSGSLERYLETFVHTVGVMQSRNALTRVAAECAVDLARDGVLYAEVRFAPELHVEQGLELTDVVDAVLAGFAAGSAEAARASDAAGAGDGHRIRIGVLLTAMRHAARSREIAELAIAYRDRGVVGFDIAGAEAGFPPTRHLDAFEYMRRENGHFTIHAGEGFGLPSIWEALQWCGADRLGHGVRIVDDISVDREGSATLGRLAAYVRDKRIPLEMCPSSNVQTGAVSSIAEHPIGLLRRLGFRVTVNTDNRLMSDCKMTSEMVALVGAFGYGWADLQWLTVNAMKSAFLPFDERLTLINDIIKPAYASLLEESDSATSS
;
A
#
# COMPACT_ATOMS: atom_id res chain seq x y z
N MET A 1 23.99 12.68 -21.07
CA MET A 1 23.62 11.43 -20.40
C MET A 1 22.69 11.83 -19.27
N GLN A 2 21.41 11.45 -19.31
CA GLN A 2 20.52 11.71 -18.17
C GLN A 2 21.10 10.98 -16.96
N HIS A 3 21.31 11.70 -15.86
CA HIS A 3 21.76 11.09 -14.61
C HIS A 3 20.62 10.18 -14.14
N VAL A 4 20.77 8.87 -14.30
CA VAL A 4 19.79 7.90 -13.79
C VAL A 4 19.84 8.00 -12.27
N LEU A 5 18.69 8.21 -11.64
CA LEU A 5 18.60 8.22 -10.18
C LEU A 5 18.94 6.83 -9.67
N ASP A 6 20.00 6.72 -8.86
CA ASP A 6 20.41 5.45 -8.29
C ASP A 6 19.52 5.06 -7.09
N GLU A 7 19.47 3.76 -6.79
CA GLU A 7 18.61 3.20 -5.74
C GLU A 7 18.92 3.78 -4.35
N GLU A 8 20.19 3.99 -4.01
CA GLU A 8 20.59 4.46 -2.68
C GLU A 8 20.16 5.93 -2.48
N SER A 9 20.30 6.76 -3.51
CA SER A 9 19.74 8.11 -3.51
C SER A 9 18.21 8.10 -3.35
N ILE A 10 17.51 7.25 -4.11
CA ILE A 10 16.05 7.12 -4.00
C ILE A 10 15.67 6.63 -2.60
N ARG A 11 16.41 5.71 -1.99
CA ARG A 11 16.13 5.18 -0.65
C ARG A 11 16.13 6.27 0.43
N ARG A 12 17.00 7.28 0.29
CA ARG A 12 17.17 8.34 1.30
C ARG A 12 16.08 9.41 1.28
N VAL A 13 15.34 9.56 0.18
CA VAL A 13 14.28 10.59 0.14
C VAL A 13 13.04 10.15 0.91
N PRO A 14 12.31 11.08 1.54
CA PRO A 14 11.06 10.77 2.20
C PRO A 14 10.04 10.17 1.23
N LYS A 15 9.40 9.07 1.66
CA LYS A 15 8.32 8.38 0.94
C LYS A 15 7.08 8.29 1.81
N VAL A 16 5.94 8.13 1.15
CA VAL A 16 4.64 7.88 1.77
C VAL A 16 4.00 6.67 1.11
N LEU A 17 3.59 5.70 1.91
CA LEU A 17 3.04 4.42 1.46
C LEU A 17 1.61 4.27 1.97
N LEU A 18 0.62 4.12 1.10
CA LEU A 18 -0.80 4.06 1.48
C LEU A 18 -1.46 2.70 1.28
N HIS A 19 -0.77 1.78 0.63
CA HIS A 19 -1.32 0.48 0.28
C HIS A 19 -0.27 -0.61 0.45
N ASP A 20 -0.29 -1.19 1.63
CA ASP A 20 0.62 -2.26 2.02
C ASP A 20 -0.07 -3.18 3.02
N HIS A 21 -0.17 -4.48 2.72
CA HIS A 21 -0.77 -5.46 3.60
C HIS A 21 0.28 -6.05 4.54
N LEU A 22 -0.02 -6.10 5.83
CA LEU A 22 0.88 -6.61 6.86
C LEU A 22 1.21 -8.10 6.64
N ASP A 23 0.19 -8.90 6.41
CA ASP A 23 0.21 -10.34 6.12
C ASP A 23 0.76 -10.64 4.71
N GLY A 24 0.80 -9.65 3.83
CA GLY A 24 1.50 -9.69 2.54
C GLY A 24 2.96 -9.21 2.59
N GLY A 25 3.40 -8.70 3.74
CA GLY A 25 4.69 -8.01 3.91
C GLY A 25 5.67 -8.67 4.88
N VAL A 26 5.44 -9.94 5.23
CA VAL A 26 6.22 -10.69 6.22
C VAL A 26 7.60 -11.08 5.65
N ARG A 27 8.65 -11.02 6.48
CA ARG A 27 9.98 -11.52 6.06
C ARG A 27 9.96 -13.04 5.86
N PRO A 28 10.57 -13.60 4.80
CA PRO A 28 10.66 -15.04 4.60
C PRO A 28 11.27 -15.79 5.80
N GLU A 29 12.29 -15.20 6.43
CA GLU A 29 12.94 -15.74 7.64
C GLU A 29 11.95 -15.82 8.80
N THR A 30 11.16 -14.76 8.99
CA THR A 30 10.13 -14.72 10.04
C THR A 30 9.02 -15.72 9.79
N VAL A 31 8.60 -15.95 8.53
CA VAL A 31 7.63 -17.00 8.20
C VAL A 31 8.16 -18.38 8.59
N ALA A 32 9.39 -18.72 8.18
CA ALA A 32 10.01 -20.00 8.50
C ALA A 32 10.20 -20.21 10.01
N GLU A 33 10.66 -19.18 10.73
CA GLU A 33 10.83 -19.23 12.18
C GLU A 33 9.51 -19.37 12.93
N LEU A 34 8.49 -18.60 12.57
CA LEU A 34 7.17 -18.69 13.19
C LEU A 34 6.52 -20.03 12.91
N ALA A 35 6.65 -20.55 11.68
CA ALA A 35 6.14 -21.88 11.33
C ALA A 35 6.74 -22.97 12.23
N ALA A 36 8.06 -22.95 12.44
CA ALA A 36 8.73 -23.87 13.35
C ALA A 36 8.27 -23.71 14.81
N GLN A 37 8.05 -22.47 15.27
CA GLN A 37 7.61 -22.18 16.64
C GLN A 37 6.19 -22.67 16.93
N VAL A 38 5.26 -22.50 15.98
CA VAL A 38 3.85 -22.86 16.15
C VAL A 38 3.52 -24.26 15.63
N GLY A 39 4.50 -24.97 15.05
CA GLY A 39 4.33 -26.29 14.49
C GLY A 39 3.52 -26.32 13.18
N TYR A 40 3.55 -25.24 12.40
CA TYR A 40 2.90 -25.16 11.09
C TYR A 40 3.73 -25.90 10.04
N THR A 41 3.19 -26.98 9.47
CA THR A 41 3.91 -27.92 8.59
C THR A 41 3.64 -27.76 7.10
N ASP A 42 2.73 -26.86 6.72
CA ASP A 42 2.24 -26.78 5.34
C ASP A 42 3.11 -25.87 4.45
N LEU A 43 4.20 -25.32 4.97
CA LEU A 43 5.14 -24.55 4.15
C LEU A 43 5.75 -25.43 3.05
N PRO A 44 5.92 -24.89 1.83
CA PRO A 44 6.54 -25.62 0.71
C PRO A 44 8.02 -25.93 0.95
N THR A 45 8.69 -25.12 1.79
CA THR A 45 10.08 -25.27 2.22
C THR A 45 10.29 -24.48 3.52
N SER A 46 11.27 -24.87 4.33
CA SER A 46 11.68 -24.14 5.54
C SER A 46 12.94 -23.29 5.33
N ASP A 47 13.58 -23.36 4.16
CA ASP A 47 14.68 -22.47 3.82
C ASP A 47 14.12 -21.09 3.41
N PRO A 48 14.51 -19.99 4.08
CA PRO A 48 13.99 -18.66 3.78
C PRO A 48 14.22 -18.18 2.34
N THR A 49 15.34 -18.58 1.72
CA THR A 49 15.68 -18.16 0.35
C THR A 49 14.79 -18.87 -0.66
N GLU A 50 14.64 -20.18 -0.51
CA GLU A 50 13.72 -20.98 -1.33
C GLU A 50 12.27 -20.53 -1.11
N LEU A 51 11.89 -20.21 0.13
CA LEU A 51 10.55 -19.74 0.47
C LEU A 51 10.24 -18.40 -0.20
N ALA A 52 11.16 -17.44 -0.16
CA ALA A 52 11.02 -16.17 -0.87
C ALA A 52 10.85 -16.36 -2.39
N ALA A 53 11.64 -17.27 -2.98
CA ALA A 53 11.52 -17.61 -4.39
C ALA A 53 10.17 -18.27 -4.72
N TRP A 54 9.65 -19.12 -3.83
CA TRP A 54 8.33 -19.72 -3.97
C TRP A 54 7.22 -18.68 -3.97
N PHE A 55 7.21 -17.76 -2.98
CA PHE A 55 6.21 -16.69 -2.89
C PHE A 55 6.17 -15.84 -4.16
N ARG A 56 7.33 -15.38 -4.62
CA ARG A 56 7.46 -14.58 -5.85
C ARG A 56 6.99 -15.34 -7.10
N THR A 57 7.32 -16.62 -7.20
CA THR A 57 6.94 -17.44 -8.37
C THR A 57 5.44 -17.70 -8.39
N ALA A 58 4.85 -18.02 -7.23
CA ALA A 58 3.41 -18.25 -7.11
C ALA A 58 2.61 -16.95 -7.35
N ALA A 59 3.10 -15.82 -6.85
CA ALA A 59 2.51 -14.50 -7.08
C ALA A 59 2.58 -14.09 -8.57
N GLY A 60 3.68 -14.39 -9.28
CA GLY A 60 3.86 -14.10 -10.70
C GLY A 60 3.02 -14.95 -11.67
N SER A 61 1.81 -15.32 -11.28
CA SER A 61 0.94 -16.23 -12.02
C SER A 61 0.09 -15.56 -13.12
N GLY A 62 -0.01 -14.23 -13.11
CA GLY A 62 -0.90 -13.48 -14.00
C GLY A 62 -2.38 -13.59 -13.62
N SER A 63 -2.69 -14.00 -12.39
CA SER A 63 -4.06 -14.14 -11.85
C SER A 63 -4.11 -13.70 -10.39
N LEU A 64 -5.06 -12.83 -10.08
CA LEU A 64 -5.31 -12.36 -8.71
C LEU A 64 -5.68 -13.53 -7.77
N GLU A 65 -6.48 -14.49 -8.22
CA GLU A 65 -6.90 -15.62 -7.39
C GLU A 65 -5.71 -16.47 -6.95
N ARG A 66 -4.82 -16.82 -7.88
CA ARG A 66 -3.59 -17.58 -7.59
C ARG A 66 -2.60 -16.80 -6.76
N TYR A 67 -2.53 -15.48 -6.96
CA TYR A 67 -1.73 -14.60 -6.12
C TYR A 67 -2.16 -14.70 -4.64
N LEU A 68 -3.47 -14.66 -4.39
CA LEU A 68 -4.05 -14.72 -3.04
C LEU A 68 -3.88 -16.08 -2.35
N GLU A 69 -3.74 -17.19 -3.08
CA GLU A 69 -3.52 -18.52 -2.50
C GLU A 69 -2.27 -18.58 -1.60
N THR A 70 -1.27 -17.74 -1.86
CA THR A 70 -0.03 -17.71 -1.08
C THR A 70 -0.20 -17.23 0.37
N PHE A 71 -1.25 -16.45 0.66
CA PHE A 71 -1.51 -15.92 2.00
C PHE A 71 -1.84 -16.98 3.04
N VAL A 72 -2.25 -18.19 2.61
CA VAL A 72 -2.53 -19.29 3.54
C VAL A 72 -1.36 -19.55 4.50
N HIS A 73 -0.12 -19.36 4.03
CA HIS A 73 1.08 -19.57 4.82
C HIS A 73 1.37 -18.42 5.78
N THR A 74 1.27 -17.17 5.33
CA THR A 74 1.54 -16.01 6.21
C THR A 74 0.46 -15.88 7.27
N VAL A 75 -0.81 -16.05 6.90
CA VAL A 75 -1.94 -16.09 7.83
C VAL A 75 -1.79 -17.25 8.81
N GLY A 76 -1.41 -18.45 8.34
CA GLY A 76 -1.25 -19.65 9.16
C GLY A 76 -0.22 -19.49 10.30
N VAL A 77 0.86 -18.73 10.06
CA VAL A 77 1.90 -18.48 11.08
C VAL A 77 1.61 -17.27 11.98
N MET A 78 0.59 -16.45 11.65
CA MET A 78 0.23 -15.21 12.33
C MET A 78 -0.98 -15.34 13.28
N GLN A 79 -1.21 -16.53 13.86
CA GLN A 79 -2.37 -16.81 14.72
C GLN A 79 -2.16 -16.50 16.22
N SER A 80 -1.05 -15.84 16.60
CA SER A 80 -0.74 -15.52 17.99
C SER A 80 -0.38 -14.04 18.18
N ARG A 81 -0.66 -13.50 19.38
CA ARG A 81 -0.29 -12.12 19.75
C ARG A 81 1.19 -11.84 19.54
N ASN A 82 2.07 -12.79 19.86
CA ASN A 82 3.51 -12.63 19.70
C ASN A 82 3.92 -12.56 18.22
N ALA A 83 3.35 -13.43 17.37
CA ALA A 83 3.59 -13.40 15.94
C ALA A 83 3.16 -12.06 15.32
N LEU A 84 1.93 -11.64 15.60
CA LEU A 84 1.36 -10.37 15.11
C LEU A 84 2.19 -9.15 15.55
N THR A 85 2.57 -9.10 16.84
CA THR A 85 3.41 -8.04 17.40
C THR A 85 4.77 -8.00 16.71
N ARG A 86 5.41 -9.16 16.53
CA ARG A 86 6.71 -9.26 15.85
C ARG A 86 6.63 -8.79 14.40
N VAL A 87 5.67 -9.31 13.64
CA VAL A 87 5.51 -8.97 12.21
C VAL A 87 5.24 -7.48 12.01
N ALA A 88 4.39 -6.87 12.85
CA ALA A 88 4.14 -5.43 12.81
C ALA A 88 5.38 -4.59 13.17
N ALA A 89 6.16 -5.03 14.17
CA ALA A 89 7.41 -4.35 14.52
C ALA A 89 8.44 -4.42 13.39
N GLU A 90 8.62 -5.59 12.78
CA GLU A 90 9.54 -5.79 11.65
C GLU A 90 9.12 -4.96 10.43
N CYS A 91 7.81 -4.91 10.13
CA CYS A 91 7.24 -4.07 9.08
C CYS A 91 7.62 -2.59 9.28
N ALA A 92 7.43 -2.05 10.48
CA ALA A 92 7.79 -0.66 10.78
C ALA A 92 9.28 -0.37 10.58
N VAL A 93 10.14 -1.31 11.03
CA VAL A 93 11.60 -1.19 10.89
C VAL A 93 12.01 -1.22 9.42
N ASP A 94 11.45 -2.12 8.63
CA ASP A 94 11.78 -2.25 7.20
C ASP A 94 11.33 -1.05 6.38
N LEU A 95 10.10 -0.57 6.63
CA LEU A 95 9.59 0.64 5.97
C LEU A 95 10.43 1.88 6.32
N ALA A 96 10.82 2.05 7.58
CA ALA A 96 11.68 3.15 7.98
C ALA A 96 13.06 3.09 7.32
N ARG A 97 13.66 1.89 7.25
CA ARG A 97 14.95 1.66 6.55
C ARG A 97 14.86 1.95 5.05
N ASP A 98 13.67 1.84 4.48
CA ASP A 98 13.40 2.15 3.06
C ASP A 98 13.03 3.62 2.81
N GLY A 99 13.16 4.48 3.83
CA GLY A 99 12.90 5.92 3.74
C GLY A 99 11.40 6.28 3.76
N VAL A 100 10.54 5.36 4.19
CA VAL A 100 9.11 5.65 4.39
C VAL A 100 8.94 6.40 5.71
N LEU A 101 8.47 7.65 5.61
CA LEU A 101 8.21 8.49 6.78
C LEU A 101 6.77 8.32 7.29
N TYR A 102 5.84 7.96 6.42
CA TYR A 102 4.45 7.73 6.77
C TYR A 102 3.91 6.54 5.99
N ALA A 103 3.31 5.59 6.70
CA ALA A 103 2.68 4.43 6.12
C ALA A 103 1.24 4.28 6.64
N GLU A 104 0.35 3.86 5.75
CA GLU A 104 -0.96 3.31 6.08
C GLU A 104 -0.93 1.81 5.74
N VAL A 105 -0.73 0.99 6.77
CA VAL A 105 -0.62 -0.47 6.64
C VAL A 105 -1.97 -1.10 6.95
N ARG A 106 -2.40 -2.03 6.10
CA ARG A 106 -3.70 -2.70 6.21
C ARG A 106 -3.54 -4.16 6.56
N PHE A 107 -4.54 -4.75 7.19
CA PHE A 107 -4.62 -6.19 7.42
C PHE A 107 -6.06 -6.55 7.79
N ALA A 108 -6.43 -7.82 7.64
CA ALA A 108 -7.75 -8.30 8.01
C ALA A 108 -7.72 -9.00 9.38
N PRO A 109 -8.22 -8.38 10.48
CA PRO A 109 -8.15 -9.00 11.80
C PRO A 109 -8.90 -10.33 11.88
N GLU A 110 -9.95 -10.49 11.07
CA GLU A 110 -10.74 -11.72 11.00
C GLU A 110 -9.98 -12.95 10.50
N LEU A 111 -8.82 -12.77 9.86
CA LEU A 111 -7.97 -13.88 9.41
C LEU A 111 -7.09 -14.45 10.54
N HIS A 112 -6.99 -13.77 11.69
CA HIS A 112 -6.05 -14.11 12.76
C HIS A 112 -6.72 -14.58 14.06
N VAL A 113 -7.92 -15.16 13.94
CA VAL A 113 -8.74 -15.60 15.07
C VAL A 113 -8.91 -17.12 15.13
N GLU A 114 -8.27 -17.87 14.24
CA GLU A 114 -8.49 -19.33 14.11
C GLU A 114 -7.93 -20.12 15.31
N GLN A 115 -6.95 -19.56 16.02
CA GLN A 115 -6.38 -20.15 17.24
C GLN A 115 -6.83 -19.46 18.53
N GLY A 116 -8.02 -18.84 18.51
CA GLY A 116 -8.72 -18.37 19.71
C GLY A 116 -8.38 -16.96 20.18
N LEU A 117 -7.79 -16.13 19.32
CA LEU A 117 -7.70 -14.69 19.55
C LEU A 117 -9.04 -14.03 19.26
N GLU A 118 -9.42 -13.05 20.07
CA GLU A 118 -10.51 -12.13 19.75
C GLU A 118 -10.02 -11.06 18.76
N LEU A 119 -10.92 -10.44 17.98
CA LEU A 119 -10.54 -9.39 17.03
C LEU A 119 -9.75 -8.24 17.71
N THR A 120 -10.14 -7.87 18.93
CA THR A 120 -9.45 -6.85 19.73
C THR A 120 -8.04 -7.28 20.12
N ASP A 121 -7.82 -8.57 20.38
CA ASP A 121 -6.50 -9.11 20.71
C ASP A 121 -5.54 -8.95 19.54
N VAL A 122 -6.04 -9.20 18.33
CA VAL A 122 -5.30 -9.07 17.08
C VAL A 122 -4.92 -7.61 16.84
N VAL A 123 -5.89 -6.69 16.92
CA VAL A 123 -5.64 -5.26 16.69
C VAL A 123 -4.68 -4.68 17.73
N ASP A 124 -4.87 -5.00 19.01
CA ASP A 124 -3.96 -4.55 20.08
C ASP A 124 -2.52 -5.05 19.86
N ALA A 125 -2.34 -6.30 19.43
CA ALA A 125 -1.01 -6.87 19.16
C ALA A 125 -0.32 -6.18 17.99
N VAL A 126 -1.04 -5.95 16.90
CA VAL A 126 -0.50 -5.24 15.72
C VAL A 126 -0.11 -3.80 16.07
N LEU A 127 -0.96 -3.07 16.79
CA LEU A 127 -0.66 -1.70 17.23
C LEU A 127 0.55 -1.65 18.17
N ALA A 128 0.66 -2.60 19.11
CA ALA A 128 1.82 -2.71 19.98
C ALA A 128 3.10 -2.98 19.19
N GLY A 129 3.03 -3.86 18.18
CA GLY A 129 4.15 -4.15 17.29
C GLY A 129 4.60 -2.92 16.50
N PHE A 130 3.68 -2.20 15.85
CA PHE A 130 4.03 -0.96 15.16
C PHE A 130 4.65 0.08 16.09
N ALA A 131 4.10 0.28 17.29
CA ALA A 131 4.68 1.20 18.27
C ALA A 131 6.12 0.80 18.65
N ALA A 132 6.37 -0.49 18.90
CA ALA A 132 7.69 -1.00 19.22
C ALA A 132 8.69 -0.85 18.06
N GLY A 133 8.28 -1.21 16.84
CA GLY A 133 9.11 -1.12 15.64
C GLY A 133 9.42 0.31 15.24
N SER A 134 8.44 1.22 15.32
CA SER A 134 8.67 2.66 15.08
C SER A 134 9.65 3.26 16.12
N ALA A 135 9.55 2.85 17.39
CA ALA A 135 10.50 3.27 18.43
C ALA A 135 11.91 2.69 18.23
N GLU A 136 12.03 1.46 17.72
CA GLU A 136 13.31 0.89 17.31
C GLU A 136 13.93 1.65 16.14
N ALA A 137 13.16 1.88 15.08
CA ALA A 137 13.60 2.64 13.92
C ALA A 137 14.05 4.06 14.28
N ALA A 138 13.29 4.73 15.16
CA ALA A 138 13.65 6.03 15.70
C ALA A 138 15.01 6.01 16.42
N ARG A 139 15.26 5.05 17.30
CA ARG A 139 16.56 4.92 17.99
C ARG A 139 17.71 4.66 17.03
N ALA A 140 17.48 3.86 15.98
CA ALA A 140 18.49 3.63 14.95
C ALA A 140 18.79 4.90 14.14
N SER A 141 17.76 5.69 13.83
CA SER A 141 17.89 6.98 13.16
C SER A 141 18.64 8.01 14.00
N ASP A 142 18.31 8.09 15.29
CA ASP A 142 18.98 8.96 16.27
C ASP A 142 20.47 8.60 16.38
N ALA A 143 20.80 7.30 16.45
CA ALA A 143 22.18 6.81 16.47
C ALA A 143 22.96 7.11 15.19
N ALA A 144 22.28 7.21 14.04
CA ALA A 144 22.86 7.59 12.76
C ALA A 144 22.95 9.11 12.53
N GLY A 145 22.42 9.93 13.46
CA GLY A 145 22.45 11.39 13.36
C GLY A 145 21.51 11.98 12.29
N ALA A 146 20.47 11.25 11.87
CA ALA A 146 19.59 11.64 10.78
C ALA A 146 18.49 12.67 11.16
N GLY A 147 18.39 13.02 12.45
CA GLY A 147 17.42 14.01 12.96
C GLY A 147 15.96 13.55 12.93
N ASP A 148 15.04 14.40 13.41
CA ASP A 148 13.62 14.04 13.58
C ASP A 148 12.85 13.82 12.26
N GLY A 149 13.39 14.28 11.12
CA GLY A 149 12.76 14.16 9.80
C GLY A 149 12.65 12.74 9.25
N HIS A 150 13.24 11.74 9.92
CA HIS A 150 13.29 10.34 9.49
C HIS A 150 12.47 9.39 10.38
N ARG A 151 11.64 9.92 11.29
CA ARG A 151 10.80 9.09 12.15
C ARG A 151 9.57 8.60 11.37
N ILE A 152 9.43 7.29 11.22
CA ILE A 152 8.25 6.68 10.63
C ILE A 152 7.03 6.86 11.53
N ARG A 153 5.88 7.19 10.93
CA ARG A 153 4.55 7.19 11.54
C ARG A 153 3.66 6.19 10.78
N ILE A 154 2.95 5.34 11.51
CA ILE A 154 2.10 4.29 10.93
C ILE A 154 0.65 4.49 11.35
N GLY A 155 -0.23 4.65 10.37
CA GLY A 155 -1.68 4.47 10.52
C GLY A 155 -2.08 3.06 10.11
N VAL A 156 -3.10 2.51 10.76
CA VAL A 156 -3.59 1.16 10.49
C VAL A 156 -4.95 1.20 9.81
N LEU A 157 -5.16 0.37 8.79
CA LEU A 157 -6.48 0.15 8.20
C LEU A 157 -6.95 -1.25 8.55
N LEU A 158 -8.17 -1.37 9.06
CA LEU A 158 -8.76 -2.69 9.28
C LEU A 158 -9.53 -3.11 8.03
N THR A 159 -9.15 -4.25 7.47
CA THR A 159 -9.70 -4.77 6.22
C THR A 159 -10.74 -5.83 6.51
N ALA A 160 -11.89 -5.76 5.84
CA ALA A 160 -12.81 -6.88 5.76
C ALA A 160 -12.64 -7.64 4.43
N MET A 161 -12.75 -8.95 4.48
CA MET A 161 -12.62 -9.81 3.32
C MET A 161 -13.94 -9.84 2.54
N ARG A 162 -13.85 -9.63 1.23
CA ARG A 162 -14.99 -9.59 0.29
C ARG A 162 -15.89 -10.83 0.32
N HIS A 163 -15.32 -11.97 0.67
CA HIS A 163 -16.03 -13.25 0.74
C HIS A 163 -16.59 -13.56 2.14
N ALA A 164 -16.24 -12.77 3.15
CA ALA A 164 -16.70 -12.93 4.51
C ALA A 164 -17.90 -12.01 4.81
N ALA A 165 -18.78 -12.45 5.72
CA ALA A 165 -19.97 -11.70 6.13
C ALA A 165 -19.74 -10.84 7.38
N ARG A 166 -18.52 -10.32 7.59
CA ARG A 166 -18.12 -9.59 8.82
C ARG A 166 -17.80 -8.11 8.62
N SER A 167 -17.96 -7.58 7.41
CA SER A 167 -17.58 -6.18 7.10
C SER A 167 -18.13 -5.12 8.05
N ARG A 168 -19.37 -5.28 8.55
CA ARG A 168 -19.98 -4.34 9.49
C ARG A 168 -19.29 -4.35 10.85
N GLU A 169 -18.94 -5.52 11.36
CA GLU A 169 -18.22 -5.75 12.62
C GLU A 169 -16.80 -5.17 12.55
N ILE A 170 -16.10 -5.39 11.43
CA ILE A 170 -14.75 -4.85 11.22
C ILE A 170 -14.78 -3.31 11.09
N ALA A 171 -15.80 -2.74 10.44
CA ALA A 171 -16.00 -1.29 10.41
C ALA A 171 -16.28 -0.69 11.80
N GLU A 172 -17.09 -1.39 12.62
CA GLU A 172 -17.33 -1.05 14.03
C GLU A 172 -16.03 -1.02 14.82
N LEU A 173 -15.19 -2.04 14.65
CA LEU A 173 -13.89 -2.15 15.28
C LEU A 173 -12.94 -1.02 14.81
N ALA A 174 -12.94 -0.68 13.52
CA ALA A 174 -12.11 0.39 12.99
C ALA A 174 -12.47 1.74 13.64
N ILE A 175 -13.77 2.04 13.78
CA ILE A 175 -14.24 3.24 14.50
C ILE A 175 -13.87 3.19 15.98
N ALA A 176 -14.00 2.05 16.65
CA ALA A 176 -13.65 1.92 18.07
C ALA A 176 -12.15 2.17 18.35
N TYR A 177 -11.29 1.97 17.34
CA TYR A 177 -9.84 2.15 17.43
C TYR A 177 -9.31 3.43 16.74
N ARG A 178 -10.19 4.30 16.24
CA ARG A 178 -9.81 5.46 15.40
C ARG A 178 -8.85 6.46 16.07
N ASP A 179 -8.89 6.53 17.39
CA ASP A 179 -8.03 7.42 18.20
C ASP A 179 -6.85 6.66 18.84
N ARG A 180 -6.61 5.41 18.42
CA ARG A 180 -5.60 4.49 18.98
C ARG A 180 -4.60 3.98 17.93
N GLY A 181 -4.60 4.57 16.73
CA GLY A 181 -3.68 4.23 15.64
C GLY A 181 -4.35 3.61 14.41
N VAL A 182 -5.62 3.21 14.49
CA VAL A 182 -6.42 2.89 13.29
C VAL A 182 -6.88 4.20 12.66
N VAL A 183 -6.70 4.35 11.35
CA VAL A 183 -7.04 5.57 10.61
C VAL A 183 -8.10 5.35 9.53
N GLY A 184 -8.48 4.10 9.27
CA GLY A 184 -9.52 3.81 8.30
C GLY A 184 -9.92 2.35 8.20
N PHE A 185 -10.79 2.09 7.25
CA PHE A 185 -11.33 0.77 6.89
C PHE A 185 -11.05 0.46 5.42
N ASP A 186 -10.96 -0.82 5.08
CA ASP A 186 -10.80 -1.31 3.71
C ASP A 186 -11.62 -2.57 3.47
N ILE A 187 -11.85 -2.91 2.20
CA ILE A 187 -12.25 -4.26 1.79
C ILE A 187 -11.28 -4.81 0.73
N ALA A 188 -10.91 -6.09 0.89
CA ALA A 188 -9.94 -6.76 0.00
C ALA A 188 -10.31 -8.22 -0.28
N GLY A 189 -9.45 -8.92 -1.02
CA GLY A 189 -9.67 -10.26 -1.54
C GLY A 189 -10.20 -10.27 -2.97
N ALA A 190 -10.65 -11.44 -3.45
CA ALA A 190 -11.12 -11.62 -4.82
C ALA A 190 -12.20 -10.59 -5.20
N GLU A 191 -11.98 -9.89 -6.32
CA GLU A 191 -12.84 -8.78 -6.73
C GLU A 191 -14.00 -9.25 -7.62
N ALA A 192 -13.71 -10.01 -8.68
CA ALA A 192 -14.70 -10.49 -9.63
C ALA A 192 -15.70 -11.43 -8.93
N GLY A 193 -17.00 -11.13 -9.05
CA GLY A 193 -18.05 -11.90 -8.39
C GLY A 193 -18.32 -11.54 -6.92
N PHE A 194 -17.53 -10.62 -6.35
CA PHE A 194 -17.70 -10.11 -4.98
C PHE A 194 -17.78 -8.57 -4.98
N PRO A 195 -18.87 -7.98 -5.50
CA PRO A 195 -18.96 -6.54 -5.66
C PRO A 195 -18.94 -5.81 -4.32
N PRO A 196 -18.36 -4.59 -4.25
CA PRO A 196 -18.28 -3.81 -3.01
C PRO A 196 -19.68 -3.50 -2.44
N THR A 197 -20.71 -3.47 -3.27
CA THR A 197 -22.10 -3.25 -2.86
C THR A 197 -22.66 -4.31 -1.90
N ARG A 198 -22.00 -5.46 -1.71
CA ARG A 198 -22.33 -6.42 -0.64
C ARG A 198 -22.03 -5.91 0.77
N HIS A 199 -21.24 -4.85 0.88
CA HIS A 199 -20.75 -4.30 2.15
C HIS A 199 -21.33 -2.90 2.45
N LEU A 200 -22.46 -2.53 1.83
CA LEU A 200 -23.05 -1.20 1.97
C LEU A 200 -23.32 -0.78 3.42
N ASP A 201 -23.79 -1.70 4.26
CA ASP A 201 -24.05 -1.41 5.68
C ASP A 201 -22.77 -0.96 6.43
N ALA A 202 -21.63 -1.57 6.11
CA ALA A 202 -20.34 -1.17 6.68
C ALA A 202 -19.94 0.24 6.20
N PHE A 203 -20.07 0.53 4.90
CA PHE A 203 -19.73 1.84 4.35
C PHE A 203 -20.68 2.95 4.82
N GLU A 204 -21.97 2.65 4.94
CA GLU A 204 -22.96 3.56 5.52
C GLU A 204 -22.63 3.89 6.97
N TYR A 205 -22.23 2.89 7.76
CA TYR A 205 -21.76 3.11 9.12
C TYR A 205 -20.50 3.97 9.17
N MET A 206 -19.46 3.64 8.39
CA MET A 206 -18.23 4.43 8.33
C MET A 206 -18.51 5.90 8.02
N ARG A 207 -19.35 6.18 7.01
CA ARG A 207 -19.74 7.55 6.66
C ARG A 207 -20.47 8.28 7.79
N ARG A 208 -21.40 7.59 8.49
CA ARG A 208 -22.14 8.18 9.62
C ARG A 208 -21.24 8.52 10.80
N GLU A 209 -20.18 7.74 11.00
CA GLU A 209 -19.19 7.94 12.06
C GLU A 209 -18.02 8.85 11.66
N ASN A 210 -18.08 9.48 10.48
CA ASN A 210 -16.99 10.28 9.89
C ASN A 210 -15.67 9.51 9.76
N GLY A 211 -15.75 8.19 9.59
CA GLY A 211 -14.60 7.33 9.37
C GLY A 211 -14.16 7.31 7.92
N HIS A 212 -12.86 7.20 7.71
CA HIS A 212 -12.26 7.07 6.39
C HIS A 212 -12.25 5.64 5.89
N PHE A 213 -12.42 5.45 4.58
CA PHE A 213 -12.28 4.13 3.97
C PHE A 213 -11.79 4.17 2.52
N THR A 214 -10.98 3.17 2.20
CA THR A 214 -10.56 2.84 0.84
C THR A 214 -11.22 1.54 0.42
N ILE A 215 -11.28 1.28 -0.89
CA ILE A 215 -11.86 0.05 -1.44
C ILE A 215 -10.95 -0.44 -2.56
N HIS A 216 -10.47 -1.69 -2.49
CA HIS A 216 -9.83 -2.33 -3.64
C HIS A 216 -10.81 -2.39 -4.81
N ALA A 217 -10.58 -1.67 -5.90
CA ALA A 217 -11.49 -1.69 -7.03
C ALA A 217 -10.78 -1.38 -8.34
N GLY A 218 -11.18 -2.06 -9.40
CA GLY A 218 -10.61 -1.87 -10.73
C GLY A 218 -9.26 -2.54 -10.91
N GLU A 219 -9.02 -3.68 -10.26
CA GLU A 219 -7.87 -4.55 -10.53
C GLU A 219 -8.31 -5.80 -11.32
N GLY A 220 -9.20 -6.60 -10.74
CA GLY A 220 -9.73 -7.86 -11.30
C GLY A 220 -11.09 -7.76 -11.98
N PHE A 221 -11.92 -6.74 -11.72
CA PHE A 221 -13.25 -6.61 -12.36
C PHE A 221 -13.40 -5.37 -13.28
N GLY A 222 -12.57 -4.35 -13.11
CA GLY A 222 -12.50 -3.20 -14.01
C GLY A 222 -13.46 -2.04 -13.67
N LEU A 223 -13.88 -1.30 -14.70
CA LEU A 223 -14.67 -0.07 -14.57
C LEU A 223 -15.97 -0.22 -13.74
N PRO A 224 -16.77 -1.30 -13.84
CA PRO A 224 -17.97 -1.45 -13.03
C PRO A 224 -17.67 -1.43 -11.53
N SER A 225 -16.59 -2.08 -11.09
CA SER A 225 -16.19 -2.09 -9.68
C SER A 225 -15.77 -0.70 -9.19
N ILE A 226 -14.99 0.02 -10.00
CA ILE A 226 -14.61 1.42 -9.71
C ILE A 226 -15.86 2.27 -9.55
N TRP A 227 -16.80 2.13 -10.49
CA TRP A 227 -18.06 2.86 -10.46
C TRP A 227 -18.88 2.54 -9.21
N GLU A 228 -19.01 1.27 -8.83
CA GLU A 228 -19.73 0.86 -7.62
C GLU A 228 -19.06 1.34 -6.33
N ALA A 229 -17.74 1.23 -6.23
CA ALA A 229 -16.97 1.71 -5.09
C ALA A 229 -17.17 3.22 -4.86
N LEU A 230 -17.27 4.00 -5.92
CA LEU A 230 -17.45 5.45 -5.82
C LEU A 230 -18.91 5.88 -5.66
N GLN A 231 -19.81 5.38 -6.52
CA GLN A 231 -21.16 5.91 -6.61
C GLN A 231 -22.10 5.33 -5.55
N TRP A 232 -21.92 4.05 -5.22
CA TRP A 232 -22.74 3.39 -4.20
C TRP A 232 -22.09 3.43 -2.83
N CYS A 233 -20.80 3.09 -2.76
CA CYS A 233 -20.13 2.90 -1.47
C CYS A 233 -19.57 4.22 -0.92
N GLY A 234 -19.12 5.12 -1.80
CA GLY A 234 -18.61 6.45 -1.43
C GLY A 234 -17.15 6.45 -0.98
N ALA A 235 -16.31 5.59 -1.57
CA ALA A 235 -14.91 5.45 -1.19
C ALA A 235 -14.12 6.77 -1.25
N ASP A 236 -13.30 7.03 -0.23
CA ASP A 236 -12.40 8.18 -0.21
C ASP A 236 -11.21 7.99 -1.16
N ARG A 237 -10.77 6.73 -1.32
CA ARG A 237 -9.67 6.28 -2.19
C ARG A 237 -10.01 4.95 -2.83
N LEU A 238 -9.30 4.62 -3.91
CA LEU A 238 -9.37 3.32 -4.55
C LEU A 238 -8.05 2.57 -4.38
N GLY A 239 -8.12 1.41 -3.74
CA GLY A 239 -7.06 0.40 -3.81
C GLY A 239 -6.89 -0.03 -5.26
N HIS A 240 -5.69 0.15 -5.81
CA HIS A 240 -5.41 0.10 -7.25
C HIS A 240 -6.15 1.18 -8.05
N GLY A 241 -7.33 0.87 -8.60
CA GLY A 241 -8.00 1.69 -9.62
C GLY A 241 -7.30 1.67 -10.99
N VAL A 242 -6.40 0.71 -11.23
CA VAL A 242 -5.53 0.65 -12.41
C VAL A 242 -6.32 0.58 -13.72
N ARG A 243 -7.45 -0.14 -13.72
CA ARG A 243 -8.34 -0.29 -14.87
C ARG A 243 -9.19 0.94 -15.18
N ILE A 244 -9.04 2.05 -14.45
CA ILE A 244 -9.65 3.34 -14.87
C ILE A 244 -9.15 3.78 -16.25
N VAL A 245 -7.98 3.30 -16.65
CA VAL A 245 -7.40 3.52 -17.98
C VAL A 245 -8.29 3.02 -19.11
N ASP A 246 -9.14 2.03 -18.85
CA ASP A 246 -10.06 1.48 -19.86
C ASP A 246 -11.17 2.48 -20.24
N ASP A 247 -11.38 3.52 -19.42
CA ASP A 247 -12.28 4.66 -19.71
C ASP A 247 -11.51 5.85 -20.32
N ILE A 248 -10.32 5.61 -20.89
CA ILE A 248 -9.47 6.62 -21.53
C ILE A 248 -9.07 6.11 -22.93
N SER A 249 -9.30 6.94 -23.95
CA SER A 249 -8.78 6.70 -25.29
C SER A 249 -7.67 7.67 -25.62
N VAL A 250 -6.60 7.20 -26.26
CA VAL A 250 -5.49 8.03 -26.76
C VAL A 250 -5.44 7.86 -28.27
N ASP A 251 -5.53 8.96 -29.01
CA ASP A 251 -5.45 8.94 -30.47
C ASP A 251 -4.00 8.81 -30.97
N ARG A 252 -3.82 8.77 -32.29
CA ARG A 252 -2.50 8.56 -32.92
C ARG A 252 -1.56 9.75 -32.69
N GLU A 253 -2.14 10.92 -32.44
CA GLU A 253 -1.46 12.17 -32.16
C GLU A 253 -1.09 12.29 -30.67
N GLY A 254 -1.52 11.34 -29.83
CA GLY A 254 -1.23 11.29 -28.40
C GLY A 254 -2.19 12.10 -27.54
N SER A 255 -3.28 12.61 -28.10
CA SER A 255 -4.33 13.33 -27.37
C SER A 255 -5.27 12.35 -26.69
N ALA A 256 -5.51 12.57 -25.40
CA ALA A 256 -6.34 11.71 -24.58
C ALA A 256 -7.76 12.25 -24.44
N THR A 257 -8.76 11.39 -24.68
CA THR A 257 -10.16 11.65 -24.36
C THR A 257 -10.57 10.82 -23.16
N LEU A 258 -11.14 11.48 -22.14
CA LEU A 258 -11.64 10.81 -20.94
C LEU A 258 -13.12 10.48 -21.11
N GLY A 259 -13.48 9.24 -20.76
CA GLY A 259 -14.86 8.89 -20.47
C GLY A 259 -15.36 9.54 -19.18
N ARG A 260 -16.64 9.31 -18.87
CA ARG A 260 -17.33 10.01 -17.77
C ARG A 260 -16.75 9.62 -16.40
N LEU A 261 -16.37 8.36 -16.22
CA LEU A 261 -15.88 7.86 -14.93
C LEU A 261 -14.46 8.35 -14.70
N ALA A 262 -13.58 8.25 -15.71
CA ALA A 262 -12.22 8.78 -15.67
C ALA A 262 -12.20 10.29 -15.42
N ALA A 263 -13.05 11.05 -16.12
CA ALA A 263 -13.20 12.49 -15.88
C ALA A 263 -13.63 12.78 -14.44
N TYR A 264 -14.65 12.06 -13.93
CA TYR A 264 -15.12 12.22 -12.55
C TYR A 264 -14.00 11.94 -11.53
N VAL A 265 -13.29 10.81 -11.66
CA VAL A 265 -12.18 10.41 -10.79
C VAL A 265 -11.09 11.49 -10.77
N ARG A 266 -10.68 11.97 -11.95
CA ARG A 266 -9.66 13.02 -12.08
C ARG A 266 -10.11 14.33 -11.44
N ASP A 267 -11.30 14.79 -11.76
CA ASP A 267 -11.77 16.13 -11.38
C ASP A 267 -12.12 16.20 -9.89
N LYS A 268 -12.63 15.10 -9.31
CA LYS A 268 -12.82 14.95 -7.85
C LYS A 268 -11.54 14.68 -7.08
N ARG A 269 -10.41 14.48 -7.77
CA ARG A 269 -9.10 14.15 -7.18
C ARG A 269 -9.16 12.87 -6.34
N ILE A 270 -9.94 11.88 -6.76
CA ILE A 270 -10.00 10.57 -6.10
C ILE A 270 -8.61 9.92 -6.20
N PRO A 271 -7.96 9.58 -5.06
CA PRO A 271 -6.67 8.93 -5.07
C PRO A 271 -6.76 7.51 -5.62
N LEU A 272 -5.78 7.16 -6.45
CA LEU A 272 -5.58 5.82 -6.98
C LEU A 272 -4.30 5.24 -6.39
N GLU A 273 -4.46 4.25 -5.52
CA GLU A 273 -3.38 3.58 -4.80
C GLU A 273 -2.72 2.53 -5.71
N MET A 274 -1.90 2.96 -6.68
CA MET A 274 -1.32 2.07 -7.68
C MET A 274 -0.18 1.24 -7.11
N CYS A 275 -0.09 -0.02 -7.54
CA CYS A 275 0.88 -0.99 -7.03
C CYS A 275 1.61 -1.67 -8.21
N PRO A 276 2.61 -1.00 -8.82
CA PRO A 276 3.13 -1.39 -10.14
C PRO A 276 3.57 -2.84 -10.27
N SER A 277 4.42 -3.36 -9.36
CA SER A 277 4.85 -4.78 -9.43
C SER A 277 3.69 -5.75 -9.22
N SER A 278 2.82 -5.49 -8.24
CA SER A 278 1.62 -6.30 -7.99
C SER A 278 0.71 -6.33 -9.22
N ASN A 279 0.42 -5.17 -9.82
CA ASN A 279 -0.46 -5.08 -10.99
C ASN A 279 0.07 -5.84 -12.21
N VAL A 280 1.40 -6.00 -12.33
CA VAL A 280 1.99 -6.90 -13.34
C VAL A 280 1.78 -8.36 -12.96
N GLN A 281 2.06 -8.73 -11.72
CA GLN A 281 1.97 -10.12 -11.25
C GLN A 281 0.54 -10.67 -11.20
N THR A 282 -0.44 -9.82 -10.88
CA THR A 282 -1.88 -10.16 -10.90
C THR A 282 -2.46 -10.20 -12.31
N GLY A 283 -1.71 -9.74 -13.32
CA GLY A 283 -2.15 -9.70 -14.72
C GLY A 283 -3.04 -8.51 -15.06
N ALA A 284 -3.22 -7.54 -14.13
CA ALA A 284 -3.96 -6.32 -14.40
C ALA A 284 -3.29 -5.45 -15.48
N VAL A 285 -1.96 -5.53 -15.57
CA VAL A 285 -1.09 -4.85 -16.53
C VAL A 285 -0.04 -5.84 -17.05
N SER A 286 0.42 -5.66 -18.29
CA SER A 286 1.42 -6.53 -18.95
C SER A 286 2.86 -6.34 -18.44
N SER A 287 3.27 -5.11 -18.14
CA SER A 287 4.63 -4.78 -17.68
C SER A 287 4.67 -3.40 -17.02
N ILE A 288 5.76 -3.10 -16.30
CA ILE A 288 5.98 -1.76 -15.72
C ILE A 288 6.06 -0.68 -16.80
N ALA A 289 6.67 -0.97 -17.95
CA ALA A 289 6.78 -0.03 -19.08
C ALA A 289 5.42 0.34 -19.69
N GLU A 290 4.46 -0.59 -19.66
CA GLU A 290 3.09 -0.39 -20.13
C GLU A 290 2.14 0.05 -19.02
N HIS A 291 2.65 0.31 -17.80
CA HIS A 291 1.80 0.59 -16.65
C HIS A 291 1.02 1.91 -16.80
N PRO A 292 -0.31 1.91 -16.58
CA PRO A 292 -1.16 3.09 -16.77
C PRO A 292 -0.77 4.31 -15.92
N ILE A 293 -0.04 4.10 -14.83
CA ILE A 293 0.44 5.18 -13.95
C ILE A 293 1.15 6.30 -14.73
N GLY A 294 1.90 5.96 -15.78
CA GLY A 294 2.57 6.93 -16.66
C GLY A 294 1.58 7.86 -17.36
N LEU A 295 0.55 7.29 -17.99
CA LEU A 295 -0.52 8.04 -18.66
C LEU A 295 -1.35 8.84 -17.64
N LEU A 296 -1.79 8.19 -16.56
CA LEU A 296 -2.63 8.81 -15.54
C LEU A 296 -1.94 9.99 -14.86
N ARG A 297 -0.63 9.89 -14.58
CA ARG A 297 0.17 11.01 -14.10
C ARG A 297 0.16 12.18 -15.08
N ARG A 298 0.47 11.94 -16.37
CA ARG A 298 0.49 13.00 -17.40
C ARG A 298 -0.86 13.68 -17.55
N LEU A 299 -1.95 12.92 -17.39
CA LEU A 299 -3.32 13.44 -17.44
C LEU A 299 -3.77 14.08 -16.12
N GLY A 300 -2.89 14.15 -15.11
CA GLY A 300 -3.12 14.86 -13.87
C GLY A 300 -3.99 14.12 -12.85
N PHE A 301 -4.22 12.81 -12.99
CA PHE A 301 -4.90 12.00 -11.97
C PHE A 301 -4.13 12.03 -10.66
N ARG A 302 -4.80 11.82 -9.52
CA ARG A 302 -4.12 11.69 -8.23
C ARG A 302 -3.66 10.25 -8.03
N VAL A 303 -2.56 9.89 -8.68
CA VAL A 303 -1.92 8.57 -8.49
C VAL A 303 -0.90 8.63 -7.36
N THR A 304 -0.80 7.52 -6.62
CA THR A 304 0.25 7.23 -5.65
C THR A 304 0.97 5.94 -6.06
N VAL A 305 2.12 5.64 -5.45
CA VAL A 305 2.87 4.39 -5.69
C VAL A 305 2.95 3.64 -4.38
N ASN A 306 2.73 2.34 -4.41
CA ASN A 306 2.70 1.49 -3.23
C ASN A 306 3.21 0.08 -3.53
N THR A 307 3.45 -0.68 -2.47
CA THR A 307 4.04 -2.02 -2.51
C THR A 307 3.02 -3.15 -2.58
N ASP A 308 1.80 -2.93 -2.07
CA ASP A 308 0.78 -3.96 -1.90
C ASP A 308 1.27 -5.08 -0.96
N ASN A 309 1.96 -6.09 -1.48
CA ASN A 309 2.44 -7.23 -0.69
C ASN A 309 3.92 -7.46 -0.95
N ARG A 310 4.78 -6.87 -0.09
CA ARG A 310 6.24 -6.88 -0.28
C ARG A 310 6.84 -8.28 -0.44
N LEU A 311 6.31 -9.28 0.27
CA LEU A 311 6.80 -10.67 0.20
C LEU A 311 6.44 -11.32 -1.13
N MET A 312 5.16 -11.24 -1.52
CA MET A 312 4.64 -11.84 -2.75
C MET A 312 5.23 -11.14 -3.98
N SER A 313 5.31 -9.81 -3.93
CA SER A 313 5.80 -9.00 -5.04
C SER A 313 7.31 -8.81 -5.08
N ASP A 314 8.04 -9.36 -4.10
CA ASP A 314 9.49 -9.20 -3.94
C ASP A 314 9.93 -7.75 -4.14
N CYS A 315 9.23 -6.85 -3.46
CA CYS A 315 9.39 -5.42 -3.67
C CYS A 315 9.50 -4.65 -2.35
N LYS A 316 10.01 -3.43 -2.50
CA LYS A 316 10.15 -2.39 -1.48
C LYS A 316 9.65 -1.09 -2.08
N MET A 317 9.35 -0.10 -1.26
CA MET A 317 8.89 1.19 -1.76
C MET A 317 9.95 1.86 -2.66
N THR A 318 11.23 1.73 -2.32
CA THR A 318 12.35 2.18 -3.16
C THR A 318 12.39 1.43 -4.49
N SER A 319 12.21 0.10 -4.51
CA SER A 319 12.28 -0.67 -5.75
C SER A 319 11.12 -0.35 -6.70
N GLU A 320 9.92 -0.08 -6.17
CA GLU A 320 8.79 0.43 -6.98
C GLU A 320 9.16 1.77 -7.65
N MET A 321 9.73 2.71 -6.89
CA MET A 321 10.18 3.99 -7.46
C MET A 321 11.28 3.82 -8.51
N VAL A 322 12.28 2.96 -8.26
CA VAL A 322 13.33 2.62 -9.23
C VAL A 322 12.75 2.06 -10.52
N ALA A 323 11.78 1.14 -10.41
CA ALA A 323 11.12 0.55 -11.58
C ALA A 323 10.41 1.62 -12.43
N LEU A 324 9.76 2.59 -11.79
CA LEU A 324 9.11 3.72 -12.50
C LEU A 324 10.11 4.71 -13.10
N VAL A 325 11.24 4.98 -12.42
CA VAL A 325 12.35 5.77 -12.98
C VAL A 325 12.88 5.10 -14.25
N GLY A 326 13.15 3.80 -14.20
CA GLY A 326 13.63 3.05 -15.37
C GLY A 326 12.62 2.99 -16.51
N ALA A 327 11.33 2.82 -16.21
CA ALA A 327 10.28 2.66 -17.22
C ALA A 327 9.84 3.98 -17.87
N PHE A 328 9.78 5.07 -17.11
CA PHE A 328 9.18 6.34 -17.56
C PHE A 328 10.17 7.51 -17.61
N GLY A 329 11.44 7.29 -17.27
CA GLY A 329 12.46 8.34 -17.24
C GLY A 329 12.18 9.40 -16.16
N TYR A 330 11.54 9.00 -15.07
CA TYR A 330 11.19 9.91 -13.98
C TYR A 330 12.42 10.45 -13.26
N GLY A 331 12.37 11.73 -12.92
CA GLY A 331 13.35 12.43 -12.09
C GLY A 331 12.79 12.79 -10.70
N TRP A 332 13.56 13.57 -9.94
CA TRP A 332 13.18 13.97 -8.58
C TRP A 332 11.85 14.70 -8.49
N ALA A 333 11.51 15.53 -9.48
CA ALA A 333 10.24 16.24 -9.52
C ALA A 333 9.04 15.28 -9.62
N ASP A 334 9.21 14.17 -10.35
CA ASP A 334 8.18 13.15 -10.48
C ASP A 334 8.01 12.35 -9.18
N LEU A 335 9.12 11.95 -8.54
CA LEU A 335 9.10 11.25 -7.25
C LEU A 335 8.55 12.12 -6.11
N GLN A 336 8.91 13.41 -6.09
CA GLN A 336 8.32 14.38 -5.17
C GLN A 336 6.81 14.49 -5.40
N TRP A 337 6.37 14.59 -6.65
CA TRP A 337 4.96 14.72 -6.99
C TRP A 337 4.15 13.50 -6.53
N LEU A 338 4.67 12.28 -6.74
CA LEU A 338 4.05 11.04 -6.29
C LEU A 338 3.96 10.99 -4.76
N THR A 339 5.05 11.34 -4.07
CA THR A 339 5.11 11.38 -2.60
C THR A 339 4.13 12.41 -2.02
N VAL A 340 4.08 13.62 -2.59
CA VAL A 340 3.14 14.67 -2.16
C VAL A 340 1.70 14.27 -2.44
N ASN A 341 1.41 13.60 -3.55
CA ASN A 341 0.08 13.07 -3.82
C ASN A 341 -0.34 12.01 -2.79
N ALA A 342 0.56 11.11 -2.44
CA ALA A 342 0.34 10.14 -1.37
C ALA A 342 0.07 10.86 -0.03
N MET A 343 0.92 11.81 0.38
CA MET A 343 0.68 12.54 1.62
C MET A 343 -0.63 13.34 1.61
N LYS A 344 -1.04 13.92 0.46
CA LYS A 344 -2.35 14.58 0.29
C LYS A 344 -3.54 13.64 0.32
N SER A 345 -3.31 12.33 0.23
CA SER A 345 -4.34 11.30 0.21
C SER A 345 -4.42 10.52 1.52
N ALA A 346 -3.44 10.68 2.40
CA ALA A 346 -3.46 10.06 3.71
C ALA A 346 -4.72 10.44 4.52
N PHE A 347 -5.13 9.53 5.40
CA PHE A 347 -6.23 9.69 6.36
C PHE A 347 -5.81 10.41 7.65
N LEU A 348 -4.59 10.98 7.67
CA LEU A 348 -4.18 11.90 8.72
C LEU A 348 -4.98 13.23 8.70
N PRO A 349 -5.12 13.88 9.86
CA PRO A 349 -5.60 15.26 9.96
C PRO A 349 -4.89 16.21 8.98
N PHE A 350 -5.62 17.20 8.49
CA PHE A 350 -5.16 18.08 7.42
C PHE A 350 -3.89 18.87 7.77
N ASP A 351 -3.81 19.39 8.99
CA ASP A 351 -2.67 20.11 9.54
C ASP A 351 -1.42 19.23 9.69
N GLU A 352 -1.60 17.99 10.13
CA GLU A 352 -0.51 17.00 10.16
C GLU A 352 0.02 16.70 8.76
N ARG A 353 -0.88 16.49 7.79
CA ARG A 353 -0.49 16.29 6.38
C ARG A 353 0.27 17.51 5.83
N LEU A 354 -0.19 18.72 6.13
CA LEU A 354 0.50 19.95 5.70
C LEU A 354 1.90 20.06 6.29
N THR A 355 2.06 19.73 7.57
CA THR A 355 3.35 19.71 8.27
C THR A 355 4.31 18.75 7.56
N LEU A 356 3.90 17.49 7.34
CA LEU A 356 4.73 16.51 6.64
C LEU A 356 5.08 16.95 5.21
N ILE A 357 4.13 17.55 4.48
CA ILE A 357 4.36 18.03 3.11
C ILE A 357 5.35 19.19 3.08
N ASN A 358 5.14 20.22 3.90
CA ASN A 358 5.85 21.49 3.76
C ASN A 358 7.17 21.53 4.53
N ASP A 359 7.27 20.79 5.63
CA ASP A 359 8.40 20.90 6.56
C ASP A 359 9.38 19.73 6.42
N ILE A 360 8.94 18.60 5.85
CA ILE A 360 9.78 17.40 5.66
C ILE A 360 9.92 17.05 4.18
N ILE A 361 8.82 16.72 3.50
CA ILE A 361 8.85 16.18 2.13
C ILE A 361 9.42 17.21 1.17
N LYS A 362 8.79 18.38 1.03
CA LYS A 362 9.24 19.38 0.03
C LYS A 362 10.69 19.84 0.25
N PRO A 363 11.12 20.18 1.49
CA PRO A 363 12.51 20.57 1.73
C PRO A 363 13.52 19.49 1.34
N ALA A 364 13.24 18.21 1.65
CA ALA A 364 14.14 17.11 1.30
C ALA A 364 14.31 16.90 -0.21
N TYR A 365 13.25 17.14 -1.00
CA TYR A 365 13.36 17.07 -2.46
C TYR A 365 13.95 18.35 -3.09
N ALA A 366 13.81 19.52 -2.44
CA ALA A 366 14.28 20.79 -2.99
C ALA A 366 15.80 20.80 -3.22
N SER A 367 16.59 20.27 -2.27
CA SER A 367 18.05 20.19 -2.41
C SER A 367 18.48 19.35 -3.62
N LEU A 368 17.76 18.25 -3.89
CA LEU A 368 18.07 17.33 -4.98
C LEU A 368 17.67 17.89 -6.36
N LEU A 369 16.63 18.72 -6.39
CA LEU A 369 16.21 19.44 -7.59
C LEU A 369 17.25 20.49 -7.98
N GLU A 370 17.75 21.27 -7.02
CA GLU A 370 18.80 22.27 -7.25
C GLU A 370 20.10 21.63 -7.77
N GLU A 371 20.52 20.50 -7.19
CA GLU A 371 21.69 19.74 -7.65
C GLU A 371 21.52 19.25 -9.10
N SER A 372 20.34 18.76 -9.47
CA SER A 372 20.05 18.24 -10.81
C SER A 372 20.01 19.32 -11.89
N ASP A 373 19.45 20.49 -11.57
CA ASP A 373 19.43 21.65 -12.46
C ASP A 373 20.84 22.21 -12.67
N SER A 374 21.69 22.20 -11.64
CA SER A 374 23.08 22.63 -11.76
C SER A 374 23.89 21.71 -12.69
N ALA A 375 23.71 20.38 -12.59
CA ALA A 375 24.41 19.39 -13.39
C ALA A 375 23.98 19.35 -14.88
N THR A 376 22.82 19.89 -15.23
CA THR A 376 22.35 20.00 -16.61
C THR A 376 22.72 21.33 -17.28
N SER A 377 23.15 22.32 -16.48
CA SER A 377 23.59 23.65 -16.95
C SER A 377 25.10 23.79 -17.16
N SER A 378 25.89 22.80 -16.74
CA SER A 378 27.33 22.64 -16.96
C SER A 378 27.63 21.66 -18.10
#